data_AF-A0A367AS86-F1
#
_entry.id   AF-A0A367AS86-F1
#
_cell.length_a   1.000
_cell.length_b   1.000
_cell.length_c   1.000
_cell.angle_alpha   90.00
_cell.angle_beta   90.00
_cell.angle_gamma   90.00
#
_symmetry.space_group_name_H-M   'P 1'
#
loop_
_entity.id
_entity.type
_entity.pdbx_description
1 polymer ?
#
loop_
_entity_poly.entity_id
_entity_poly.type
_entity_poly.pdbx_seq_one_letter_code
_entity_poly.pdbx_strand_id
1 'polypeptide(L)'
;MRLPPAPRRRWAVAAALPWAAWAALRVAGAERGFPLVPALAFTPHAAATAVLPLAVAAAARSRTGALVAGAAGLALAGAVRGNRGTRRPLPPGGTALRIATVSLRKGLVPARSVVELVRREAVDVLAAQELTPDAERGLREAGLHRLLPHAHVVPARPGSVVSGSGAIWSRVPLHDLGNAPGEFEQPTARVRIGDGAEVEVVSVHTAPPATSPAAVRSWAADLATLPLPDPGVLRVLAGDFNATPDHAALRAVLRRGWVDAAQALGLGSTWTWRPLRPPFPRLVLDHVLVDPRLGVRGCSFARVPGSDHRAVVVDLAVPAAAR
;
A
#
# COMPACT_ATOMS: atom_id res chain seq x y z
N MET A 1 45.57 -24.14 -10.91
CA MET A 1 45.92 -22.80 -11.44
C MET A 1 45.14 -21.72 -10.69
N ARG A 2 45.77 -20.99 -9.74
CA ARG A 2 45.11 -19.87 -9.03
C ARG A 2 45.19 -18.63 -9.91
N LEU A 3 44.05 -18.13 -10.40
CA LEU A 3 43.98 -16.83 -11.10
C LEU A 3 44.71 -15.75 -10.26
N PRO A 4 45.44 -14.81 -10.90
CA PRO A 4 46.14 -13.74 -10.18
C PRO A 4 45.16 -12.92 -9.31
N PRO A 5 45.62 -12.28 -8.22
CA PRO A 5 44.76 -11.61 -7.25
C PRO A 5 43.97 -10.41 -7.81
N ALA A 6 44.46 -9.76 -8.86
CA ALA A 6 43.84 -8.58 -9.47
C ALA A 6 42.46 -8.85 -10.12
N PRO A 7 42.26 -9.88 -10.97
CA PRO A 7 40.95 -10.18 -11.55
C PRO A 7 39.92 -10.53 -10.47
N ARG A 8 40.28 -11.32 -9.45
CA ARG A 8 39.36 -11.70 -8.36
C ARG A 8 38.81 -10.49 -7.59
N ARG A 9 39.64 -9.45 -7.38
CA ARG A 9 39.22 -8.21 -6.72
C ARG A 9 38.28 -7.36 -7.59
N ARG A 10 38.52 -7.30 -8.90
CA ARG A 10 37.64 -6.62 -9.86
C ARG A 10 36.26 -7.28 -9.94
N TRP A 11 36.21 -8.62 -9.95
CA TRP A 11 34.97 -9.38 -9.91
C TRP A 11 34.15 -9.12 -8.64
N ALA A 12 34.79 -8.96 -7.49
CA ALA A 12 34.10 -8.61 -6.25
C ALA A 12 33.44 -7.23 -6.28
N VAL A 13 34.10 -6.23 -6.88
CA VAL A 13 33.48 -4.91 -7.06
C VAL A 13 32.32 -5.01 -8.05
N ALA A 14 32.51 -5.69 -9.18
CA ALA A 14 31.47 -5.89 -10.18
C ALA A 14 30.22 -6.58 -9.59
N ALA A 15 30.42 -7.59 -8.73
CA ALA A 15 29.34 -8.28 -8.04
C ALA A 15 28.51 -7.38 -7.11
N ALA A 16 29.10 -6.30 -6.58
CA ALA A 16 28.41 -5.34 -5.69
C ALA A 16 27.64 -4.25 -6.45
N LEU A 17 27.96 -4.01 -7.74
CA LEU A 17 27.37 -2.92 -8.51
C LEU A 17 25.83 -2.95 -8.59
N PRO A 18 25.15 -4.10 -8.76
CA PRO A 18 23.69 -4.13 -8.79
C PRO A 18 23.06 -3.61 -7.50
N TRP A 19 23.59 -3.99 -6.33
CA TRP A 19 23.11 -3.49 -5.03
C TRP A 19 23.45 -2.03 -4.81
N ALA A 20 24.63 -1.59 -5.25
CA ALA A 20 25.02 -0.19 -5.17
C ALA A 20 24.12 0.70 -6.04
N ALA A 21 23.82 0.28 -7.27
CA ALA A 21 22.91 0.97 -8.16
C ALA A 21 21.48 1.01 -7.59
N TRP A 22 21.00 -0.12 -7.04
CA TRP A 22 19.70 -0.19 -6.37
C TRP A 22 19.61 0.76 -5.18
N ALA A 23 20.64 0.74 -4.31
CA ALA A 23 20.73 1.63 -3.17
C ALA A 23 20.72 3.10 -3.61
N ALA A 24 21.51 3.45 -4.63
CA ALA A 24 21.54 4.81 -5.17
C ALA A 24 20.17 5.25 -5.72
N LEU A 25 19.51 4.41 -6.53
CA LEU A 25 18.16 4.68 -7.06
C LEU A 25 17.17 4.89 -5.92
N ARG A 26 17.16 3.98 -4.93
CA ARG A 26 16.23 4.01 -3.80
C ARG A 26 16.43 5.22 -2.90
N VAL A 27 17.68 5.60 -2.62
CA VAL A 27 18.02 6.74 -1.77
C VAL A 27 17.70 8.05 -2.49
N ALA A 28 18.07 8.16 -3.77
CA ALA A 28 17.81 9.36 -4.56
C ALA A 28 16.34 9.53 -4.97
N GLY A 29 15.54 8.45 -4.96
CA GLY A 29 14.19 8.47 -5.53
C GLY A 29 14.20 8.70 -7.04
N ALA A 30 15.27 8.25 -7.69
CA ALA A 30 15.57 8.49 -9.10
C ALA A 30 15.09 7.37 -10.02
N GLU A 31 14.39 6.36 -9.49
CA GLU A 31 13.75 5.33 -10.31
C GLU A 31 12.71 5.96 -11.25
N ARG A 32 12.79 5.62 -12.53
CA ARG A 32 11.90 6.14 -13.58
C ARG A 32 11.60 5.03 -14.58
N GLY A 33 10.33 4.96 -14.99
CA GLY A 33 9.88 4.06 -16.05
C GLY A 33 10.00 2.57 -15.73
N PHE A 34 9.64 1.78 -16.73
CA PHE A 34 9.81 0.34 -16.71
C PHE A 34 11.24 -0.02 -17.19
N PRO A 35 11.96 -0.96 -16.56
CA PRO A 35 11.53 -1.83 -15.46
C PRO A 35 11.93 -1.33 -14.06
N LEU A 36 12.56 -0.14 -13.94
CA LEU A 36 13.13 0.32 -12.68
C LEU A 36 12.07 0.55 -11.60
N VAL A 37 10.94 1.20 -11.93
CA VAL A 37 9.89 1.47 -10.94
C VAL A 37 9.37 0.16 -10.30
N PRO A 38 8.90 -0.86 -11.06
CA PRO A 38 8.48 -2.13 -10.45
C PRO A 38 9.59 -2.86 -9.71
N ALA A 39 10.84 -2.76 -10.16
CA ALA A 39 11.96 -3.40 -9.48
C ALA A 39 12.08 -2.89 -8.03
N LEU A 40 11.90 -1.58 -7.79
CA LEU A 40 12.07 -0.98 -6.47
C LEU A 40 11.10 -1.54 -5.41
N ALA A 41 9.97 -2.13 -5.80
CA ALA A 41 9.08 -2.86 -4.89
C ALA A 41 9.80 -4.00 -4.12
N PHE A 42 10.86 -4.54 -4.70
CA PHE A 42 11.64 -5.64 -4.11
C PHE A 42 12.83 -5.18 -3.27
N THR A 43 12.92 -3.90 -2.91
CA THR A 43 13.98 -3.35 -2.05
C THR A 43 14.21 -4.15 -0.76
N PRO A 44 13.19 -4.66 -0.05
CA PRO A 44 13.41 -5.54 1.11
C PRO A 44 14.17 -6.83 0.78
N HIS A 45 13.95 -7.38 -0.42
CA HIS A 45 14.63 -8.60 -0.88
C HIS A 45 16.06 -8.27 -1.33
N ALA A 46 16.28 -7.13 -1.98
CA ALA A 46 17.62 -6.63 -2.29
C ALA A 46 18.44 -6.38 -1.01
N ALA A 47 17.82 -5.82 0.03
CA ALA A 47 18.46 -5.65 1.34
C ALA A 47 18.84 -7.00 1.96
N ALA A 48 17.93 -7.98 1.95
CA ALA A 48 18.18 -9.31 2.50
C ALA A 48 19.31 -10.06 1.77
N THR A 49 19.41 -9.88 0.45
CA THR A 49 20.43 -10.55 -0.38
C THR A 49 21.75 -9.78 -0.46
N ALA A 50 21.85 -8.58 0.14
CA ALA A 50 23.08 -7.77 0.14
C ALA A 50 24.27 -8.46 0.84
N VAL A 51 24.03 -9.51 1.61
CA VAL A 51 25.09 -10.36 2.18
C VAL A 51 25.88 -11.12 1.11
N LEU A 52 25.30 -11.37 -0.07
CA LEU A 52 25.94 -12.10 -1.15
C LEU A 52 27.16 -11.36 -1.73
N PRO A 53 27.05 -10.11 -2.22
CA PRO A 53 28.22 -9.37 -2.70
C PRO A 53 29.25 -9.13 -1.60
N LEU A 54 28.83 -9.01 -0.34
CA LEU A 54 29.74 -8.88 0.79
C LEU A 54 30.57 -10.16 1.01
N ALA A 55 29.94 -11.33 0.93
CA ALA A 55 30.61 -12.63 1.02
C ALA A 55 31.59 -12.84 -0.15
N VAL A 56 31.20 -12.47 -1.38
CA VAL A 56 32.10 -12.51 -2.56
C VAL A 56 33.32 -11.60 -2.34
N ALA A 57 33.11 -10.40 -1.81
CA ALA A 57 34.22 -9.49 -1.50
C ALA A 57 35.16 -10.02 -0.42
N ALA A 58 34.62 -10.65 0.64
CA ALA A 58 35.41 -11.30 1.67
C ALA A 58 36.23 -12.47 1.11
N ALA A 59 35.61 -13.35 0.32
CA ALA A 59 36.28 -14.49 -0.34
C ALA A 59 37.38 -14.04 -1.32
N ALA A 60 37.14 -12.94 -2.03
CA ALA A 60 38.12 -12.33 -2.93
C ALA A 60 39.18 -11.49 -2.20
N ARG A 61 39.06 -11.29 -0.87
CA ARG A 61 39.88 -10.39 -0.05
C ARG A 61 39.98 -8.98 -0.64
N SER A 62 38.85 -8.48 -1.16
CA SER A 62 38.72 -7.17 -1.80
C SER A 62 38.17 -6.14 -0.81
N ARG A 63 39.05 -5.26 -0.28
CA ARG A 63 38.63 -4.18 0.62
C ARG A 63 37.62 -3.24 -0.06
N THR A 64 37.89 -2.83 -1.30
CA THR A 64 36.98 -1.98 -2.08
C THR A 64 35.63 -2.65 -2.33
N GLY A 65 35.63 -3.95 -2.69
CA GLY A 65 34.38 -4.70 -2.86
C GLY A 65 33.58 -4.76 -1.56
N ALA A 66 34.25 -4.97 -0.42
CA ALA A 66 33.60 -5.04 0.88
C ALA A 66 33.01 -3.68 1.30
N LEU A 67 33.72 -2.58 1.02
CA LEU A 67 33.22 -1.22 1.27
C LEU A 67 31.99 -0.91 0.43
N VAL A 68 32.01 -1.18 -0.88
CA VAL A 68 30.88 -0.93 -1.78
C VAL A 68 29.67 -1.79 -1.39
N ALA A 69 29.88 -3.09 -1.17
CA ALA A 69 28.81 -4.00 -0.76
C ALA A 69 28.24 -3.64 0.62
N GLY A 70 29.11 -3.30 1.58
CA GLY A 70 28.72 -2.90 2.93
C GLY A 70 27.92 -1.59 2.93
N ALA A 71 28.37 -0.57 2.20
CA ALA A 71 27.67 0.71 2.08
C ALA A 71 26.29 0.53 1.42
N ALA A 72 26.22 -0.23 0.32
CA ALA A 72 24.96 -0.54 -0.35
C ALA A 72 23.99 -1.31 0.59
N GLY A 73 24.50 -2.34 1.28
CA GLY A 73 23.71 -3.12 2.23
C GLY A 73 23.17 -2.28 3.39
N LEU A 74 23.99 -1.40 3.96
CA LEU A 74 23.58 -0.48 5.03
C LEU A 74 22.54 0.53 4.53
N ALA A 75 22.70 1.08 3.33
CA ALA A 75 21.72 2.00 2.75
C ALA A 75 20.36 1.32 2.53
N LEU A 76 20.35 0.11 1.97
CA LEU A 76 19.13 -0.67 1.75
C LEU A 76 18.48 -1.09 3.08
N ALA A 77 19.26 -1.58 4.03
CA ALA A 77 18.77 -1.94 5.37
C ALA A 77 18.20 -0.71 6.11
N GLY A 78 18.84 0.45 5.99
CA GLY A 78 18.35 1.72 6.52
C GLY A 78 17.03 2.14 5.89
N ALA A 79 16.90 2.04 4.57
CA ALA A 79 15.66 2.33 3.85
C ALA A 79 14.51 1.42 4.31
N VAL A 80 14.74 0.10 4.35
CA VAL A 80 13.75 -0.89 4.78
C VAL A 80 13.34 -0.69 6.23
N ARG A 81 14.31 -0.40 7.12
CA ARG A 81 14.01 -0.09 8.52
C ARG A 81 13.19 1.20 8.64
N GLY A 82 13.51 2.22 7.85
CA GLY A 82 12.79 3.49 7.81
C GLY A 82 11.34 3.34 7.35
N ASN A 83 11.07 2.43 6.42
CA ASN A 83 9.72 2.14 5.93
C ASN A 83 8.75 1.64 7.02
N ARG A 84 9.26 1.14 8.16
CA ARG A 84 8.41 0.75 9.29
C ARG A 84 7.64 1.93 9.86
N GLY A 85 8.20 3.13 9.75
CA GLY A 85 7.71 4.33 10.42
C GLY A 85 8.00 4.33 11.93
N THR A 86 7.75 5.46 12.57
CA THR A 86 7.88 5.64 14.01
C THR A 86 6.52 5.75 14.65
N ARG A 87 6.36 5.15 15.84
CA ARG A 87 5.13 5.28 16.61
C ARG A 87 4.96 6.74 17.02
N ARG A 88 3.94 7.41 16.51
CA ARG A 88 3.63 8.79 16.90
C ARG A 88 2.71 8.77 18.12
N PRO A 89 2.93 9.65 19.13
CA PRO A 89 1.97 9.86 20.19
C PRO A 89 0.62 10.27 19.60
N LEU A 90 -0.45 9.66 20.09
CA LEU A 90 -1.80 9.92 19.60
C LEU A 90 -2.45 11.01 20.44
N PRO A 91 -3.12 12.01 19.82
CA PRO A 91 -3.93 12.95 20.58
C PRO A 91 -4.94 12.16 21.42
N PRO A 92 -5.18 12.46 22.71
CA PRO A 92 -6.22 11.78 23.49
C PRO A 92 -7.63 12.19 22.98
N GLY A 93 -8.59 11.25 23.02
CA GLY A 93 -10.00 11.52 22.67
C GLY A 93 -10.37 11.33 21.19
N GLY A 94 -11.64 11.61 20.86
CA GLY A 94 -12.24 11.49 19.52
C GLY A 94 -13.21 10.32 19.38
N THR A 95 -14.17 10.44 18.46
CA THR A 95 -15.13 9.38 18.16
C THR A 95 -14.45 8.28 17.34
N ALA A 96 -14.65 7.03 17.71
CA ALA A 96 -14.05 5.89 17.02
C ALA A 96 -14.66 5.69 15.63
N LEU A 97 -13.82 5.46 14.63
CA LEU A 97 -14.20 5.03 13.29
C LEU A 97 -13.26 3.90 12.85
N ARG A 98 -13.80 2.72 12.56
CA ARG A 98 -13.04 1.58 12.07
C ARG A 98 -13.19 1.40 10.56
N ILE A 99 -12.10 1.57 9.84
CA ILE A 99 -12.05 1.41 8.37
C ILE A 99 -11.31 0.13 8.04
N ALA A 100 -11.83 -0.65 7.10
CA ALA A 100 -11.12 -1.75 6.48
C ALA A 100 -11.00 -1.55 4.97
N THR A 101 -9.89 -2.00 4.40
CA THR A 101 -9.74 -2.11 2.94
C THR A 101 -9.32 -3.51 2.52
N VAL A 102 -9.84 -3.97 1.37
CA VAL A 102 -9.58 -5.31 0.82
C VAL A 102 -9.67 -5.33 -0.71
N SER A 103 -8.65 -5.87 -1.37
CA SER A 103 -8.75 -6.29 -2.79
C SER A 103 -9.37 -7.68 -2.91
N LEU A 104 -10.36 -7.78 -3.81
CA LEU A 104 -11.15 -8.99 -4.06
C LEU A 104 -10.58 -9.91 -5.14
N ARG A 105 -9.36 -9.66 -5.63
CA ARG A 105 -8.65 -10.50 -6.60
C ARG A 105 -9.55 -10.84 -7.80
N LYS A 106 -9.95 -9.82 -8.54
CA LYS A 106 -10.88 -9.88 -9.69
C LYS A 106 -12.22 -10.55 -9.35
N GLY A 107 -12.73 -10.29 -8.15
CA GLY A 107 -13.96 -10.88 -7.64
C GLY A 107 -13.86 -12.37 -7.28
N LEU A 108 -12.67 -12.96 -7.22
CA LEU A 108 -12.47 -14.39 -6.92
C LEU A 108 -12.47 -14.69 -5.42
N VAL A 109 -12.52 -13.68 -4.56
CA VAL A 109 -12.64 -13.87 -3.12
C VAL A 109 -14.04 -14.36 -2.76
N PRO A 110 -14.20 -15.50 -2.04
CA PRO A 110 -15.49 -15.95 -1.56
C PRO A 110 -16.18 -14.87 -0.71
N ALA A 111 -17.44 -14.54 -1.03
CA ALA A 111 -18.19 -13.48 -0.34
C ALA A 111 -18.25 -13.64 1.18
N ARG A 112 -18.39 -14.89 1.67
CA ARG A 112 -18.38 -15.21 3.11
C ARG A 112 -17.11 -14.74 3.82
N SER A 113 -15.95 -14.82 3.15
CA SER A 113 -14.66 -14.40 3.71
C SER A 113 -14.65 -12.91 4.04
N VAL A 114 -15.32 -12.10 3.21
CA VAL A 114 -15.43 -10.65 3.39
C VAL A 114 -16.47 -10.32 4.46
N VAL A 115 -17.62 -11.02 4.48
CA VAL A 115 -18.65 -10.84 5.52
C VAL A 115 -18.10 -11.22 6.91
N GLU A 116 -17.33 -12.29 7.00
CA GLU A 116 -16.64 -12.70 8.23
C GLU A 116 -15.57 -11.69 8.67
N LEU A 117 -14.82 -11.11 7.73
CA LEU A 117 -13.90 -10.01 8.02
C LEU A 117 -14.66 -8.83 8.66
N VAL A 118 -15.71 -8.35 8.00
CA VAL A 118 -16.53 -7.22 8.50
C VAL A 118 -17.09 -7.50 9.88
N ARG A 119 -17.62 -8.71 10.10
CA ARG A 119 -18.18 -9.12 11.39
C ARG A 119 -17.12 -9.23 12.49
N ARG A 120 -16.03 -9.97 12.23
CA ARG A 120 -14.99 -10.27 13.23
C ARG A 120 -14.25 -9.01 13.65
N GLU A 121 -13.95 -8.14 12.68
CA GLU A 121 -13.24 -6.91 12.94
C GLU A 121 -14.19 -5.76 13.32
N ALA A 122 -15.51 -5.94 13.31
CA ALA A 122 -16.51 -4.90 13.57
C ALA A 122 -16.29 -3.63 12.73
N VAL A 123 -16.16 -3.81 11.42
CA VAL A 123 -15.86 -2.73 10.46
C VAL A 123 -17.04 -1.76 10.36
N ASP A 124 -16.73 -0.46 10.35
CA ASP A 124 -17.73 0.59 10.12
C ASP A 124 -17.81 1.00 8.66
N VAL A 125 -16.67 1.11 7.99
CA VAL A 125 -16.57 1.43 6.57
C VAL A 125 -15.60 0.47 5.89
N LEU A 126 -16.07 -0.19 4.83
CA LEU A 126 -15.30 -1.11 4.00
C LEU A 126 -15.05 -0.47 2.63
N ALA A 127 -13.78 -0.26 2.27
CA ALA A 127 -13.35 0.10 0.92
C ALA A 127 -12.85 -1.15 0.19
N ALA A 128 -13.52 -1.56 -0.89
CA ALA A 128 -13.12 -2.75 -1.65
C ALA A 128 -12.72 -2.44 -3.08
N GLN A 129 -11.68 -3.15 -3.52
CA GLN A 129 -11.09 -3.06 -4.84
C GLN A 129 -11.25 -4.38 -5.58
N GLU A 130 -10.97 -4.38 -6.89
CA GLU A 130 -11.10 -5.54 -7.75
C GLU A 130 -12.49 -6.18 -7.77
N LEU A 131 -13.54 -5.36 -7.60
CA LEU A 131 -14.92 -5.81 -7.56
C LEU A 131 -15.41 -6.15 -8.98
N THR A 132 -16.17 -7.24 -9.09
CA THR A 132 -16.92 -7.59 -10.31
C THR A 132 -18.41 -7.59 -9.98
N PRO A 133 -19.31 -7.44 -10.99
CA PRO A 133 -20.76 -7.52 -10.76
C PRO A 133 -21.18 -8.81 -10.06
N ASP A 134 -20.52 -9.93 -10.35
CA ASP A 134 -20.80 -11.24 -9.76
C ASP A 134 -20.39 -11.27 -8.28
N ALA A 135 -19.21 -10.71 -7.96
CA ALA A 135 -18.74 -10.61 -6.59
C ALA A 135 -19.63 -9.66 -5.76
N GLU A 136 -20.09 -8.56 -6.33
CA GLU A 136 -21.03 -7.63 -5.68
C GLU A 136 -22.35 -8.34 -5.32
N ARG A 137 -22.95 -9.05 -6.29
CA ARG A 137 -24.17 -9.85 -6.04
C ARG A 137 -23.93 -10.90 -4.96
N GLY A 138 -22.82 -11.63 -5.04
CA GLY A 138 -22.44 -12.62 -4.04
C GLY A 138 -22.25 -12.04 -2.63
N LEU A 139 -21.66 -10.85 -2.50
CA LEU A 139 -21.53 -10.14 -1.22
C LEU A 139 -22.89 -9.75 -0.64
N ARG A 140 -23.79 -9.24 -1.50
CA ARG A 140 -25.16 -8.93 -1.10
C ARG A 140 -25.90 -10.18 -0.63
N GLU A 141 -25.84 -11.27 -1.39
CA GLU A 141 -26.48 -12.56 -1.05
C GLU A 141 -25.90 -13.17 0.23
N ALA A 142 -24.59 -13.05 0.46
CA ALA A 142 -23.93 -13.47 1.69
C ALA A 142 -24.27 -12.61 2.92
N GLY A 143 -25.06 -11.54 2.74
CA GLY A 143 -25.57 -10.72 3.84
C GLY A 143 -24.71 -9.52 4.21
N LEU A 144 -23.80 -9.06 3.35
CA LEU A 144 -23.00 -7.85 3.62
C LEU A 144 -23.89 -6.64 3.94
N HIS A 145 -24.99 -6.47 3.21
CA HIS A 145 -25.97 -5.41 3.39
C HIS A 145 -26.64 -5.40 4.79
N ARG A 146 -26.59 -6.50 5.54
CA ARG A 146 -27.11 -6.57 6.91
C ARG A 146 -26.13 -5.99 7.93
N LEU A 147 -24.83 -5.98 7.61
CA LEU A 147 -23.77 -5.43 8.44
C LEU A 147 -23.44 -3.99 8.05
N LEU A 148 -23.40 -3.72 6.74
CA LEU A 148 -23.08 -2.43 6.13
C LEU A 148 -24.18 -2.08 5.11
N PRO A 149 -25.32 -1.53 5.56
CA PRO A 149 -26.50 -1.32 4.72
C PRO A 149 -26.36 -0.19 3.70
N HIS A 150 -25.41 0.72 3.89
CA HIS A 150 -25.18 1.84 2.98
C HIS A 150 -24.04 1.50 2.02
N ALA A 151 -24.22 1.74 0.73
CA ALA A 151 -23.26 1.36 -0.29
C ALA A 151 -23.12 2.43 -1.37
N HIS A 152 -21.91 2.59 -1.88
CA HIS A 152 -21.60 3.33 -3.09
C HIS A 152 -20.69 2.46 -3.95
N VAL A 153 -21.21 1.93 -5.05
CA VAL A 153 -20.51 1.05 -5.97
C VAL A 153 -20.35 1.78 -7.29
N VAL A 154 -19.12 1.90 -7.77
CA VAL A 154 -18.82 2.50 -9.07
C VAL A 154 -18.37 1.38 -10.01
N PRO A 155 -19.18 1.01 -11.01
CA PRO A 155 -18.83 -0.05 -11.95
C PRO A 155 -17.72 0.41 -12.88
N ALA A 156 -16.85 -0.52 -13.29
CA ALA A 156 -15.82 -0.27 -14.28
C ALA A 156 -16.41 0.39 -15.53
N ARG A 157 -15.84 1.53 -15.93
CA ARG A 157 -16.27 2.25 -17.13
C ARG A 157 -16.03 1.44 -18.42
N PRO A 158 -16.79 1.72 -19.50
CA PRO A 158 -16.60 1.04 -20.79
C PRO A 158 -15.15 1.07 -21.27
N GLY A 159 -14.66 -0.08 -21.75
CA GLY A 159 -13.27 -0.24 -22.20
C GLY A 159 -12.26 -0.54 -21.08
N SER A 160 -12.65 -0.46 -19.81
CA SER A 160 -11.82 -0.92 -18.68
C SER A 160 -12.03 -2.41 -18.41
N VAL A 161 -11.10 -3.02 -17.67
CA VAL A 161 -11.29 -4.39 -17.15
C VAL A 161 -12.44 -4.39 -16.14
N VAL A 162 -13.26 -5.45 -16.12
CA VAL A 162 -14.44 -5.53 -15.24
C VAL A 162 -14.07 -5.40 -13.74
N SER A 163 -12.91 -5.93 -13.36
CA SER A 163 -12.34 -5.78 -12.02
C SER A 163 -11.79 -4.38 -11.74
N GLY A 164 -11.95 -3.41 -12.63
CA GLY A 164 -11.65 -2.01 -12.37
C GLY A 164 -12.71 -1.32 -11.53
N SER A 165 -13.80 -2.01 -11.16
CA SER A 165 -14.85 -1.49 -10.29
C SER A 165 -14.34 -1.36 -8.84
N GLY A 166 -14.87 -0.37 -8.12
CA GLY A 166 -14.60 -0.15 -6.71
C GLY A 166 -15.88 0.05 -5.92
N ALA A 167 -15.81 -0.11 -4.60
CA ALA A 167 -16.96 0.14 -3.74
C ALA A 167 -16.59 0.63 -2.34
N ILE A 168 -17.51 1.38 -1.74
CA ILE A 168 -17.55 1.71 -0.32
C ILE A 168 -18.84 1.17 0.27
N TRP A 169 -18.75 0.37 1.32
CA TRP A 169 -19.89 0.00 2.17
C TRP A 169 -19.73 0.59 3.56
N SER A 170 -20.82 0.98 4.20
CA SER A 170 -20.81 1.65 5.48
C SER A 170 -21.97 1.23 6.38
N ARG A 171 -21.69 1.21 7.69
CA ARG A 171 -22.65 1.03 8.77
C ARG A 171 -23.52 2.28 8.97
N VAL A 172 -22.99 3.45 8.62
CA VAL A 172 -23.67 4.76 8.71
C VAL A 172 -23.98 5.32 7.31
N PRO A 173 -24.98 6.21 7.15
CA PRO A 173 -25.35 6.76 5.85
C PRO A 173 -24.18 7.42 5.10
N LEU A 174 -24.06 7.07 3.82
CA LEU A 174 -23.13 7.71 2.89
C LEU A 174 -23.78 8.96 2.28
N HIS A 175 -22.99 10.02 2.11
CA HIS A 175 -23.39 11.25 1.41
C HIS A 175 -22.24 11.75 0.54
N ASP A 176 -22.50 12.78 -0.29
CA ASP A 176 -21.53 13.37 -1.23
C ASP A 176 -20.77 12.32 -2.04
N LEU A 177 -21.55 11.44 -2.67
CA LEU A 177 -21.03 10.33 -3.46
C LEU A 177 -20.30 10.84 -4.69
N GLY A 178 -19.14 10.29 -4.96
CA GLY A 178 -18.30 10.67 -6.09
C GLY A 178 -17.35 9.57 -6.51
N ASN A 179 -16.34 9.94 -7.29
CA ASN A 179 -15.33 9.04 -7.81
C ASN A 179 -14.04 9.81 -8.04
N ALA A 180 -12.95 9.41 -7.38
CA ALA A 180 -11.66 10.06 -7.53
C ALA A 180 -11.02 9.67 -8.89
N PRO A 181 -10.27 10.57 -9.54
CA PRO A 181 -9.63 10.26 -10.81
C PRO A 181 -8.64 9.10 -10.70
N GLY A 182 -8.63 8.23 -11.72
CA GLY A 182 -7.66 7.15 -11.85
C GLY A 182 -7.94 6.22 -13.04
N GLU A 183 -7.02 5.29 -13.32
CA GLU A 183 -7.23 4.26 -14.34
C GLU A 183 -8.31 3.25 -13.93
N PHE A 184 -8.46 2.91 -12.66
CA PHE A 184 -9.62 2.18 -12.15
C PHE A 184 -10.58 3.11 -11.41
N GLU A 185 -11.80 2.62 -11.15
CA GLU A 185 -12.79 3.38 -10.41
C GLU A 185 -12.41 3.45 -8.93
N GLN A 186 -12.41 4.66 -8.38
CA GLN A 186 -12.01 4.94 -7.00
C GLN A 186 -13.14 5.69 -6.26
N PRO A 187 -14.24 4.99 -5.88
CA PRO A 187 -15.39 5.63 -5.26
C PRO A 187 -15.01 6.51 -4.08
N THR A 188 -15.68 7.65 -3.97
CA THR A 188 -15.59 8.55 -2.81
C THR A 188 -16.95 8.66 -2.14
N ALA A 189 -16.97 8.67 -0.82
CA ALA A 189 -18.18 8.93 -0.06
C ALA A 189 -17.84 9.52 1.30
N ARG A 190 -18.72 10.38 1.81
CA ARG A 190 -18.59 10.95 3.15
C ARG A 190 -19.45 10.19 4.15
N VAL A 191 -18.91 10.05 5.36
CA VAL A 191 -19.61 9.52 6.53
C VAL A 191 -19.57 10.55 7.65
N ARG A 192 -20.70 10.70 8.35
CA ARG A 192 -20.81 11.57 9.52
C ARG A 192 -20.60 10.76 10.78
N ILE A 193 -19.66 11.19 11.60
CA ILE A 193 -19.18 10.46 12.78
C ILE A 193 -19.45 11.29 14.03
N GLY A 194 -20.02 10.65 15.06
CA GLY A 194 -20.24 11.27 16.37
C GLY A 194 -21.12 12.52 16.31
N ASP A 195 -20.57 13.64 16.78
CA ASP A 195 -21.22 14.94 16.95
C ASP A 195 -21.31 15.78 15.66
N GLY A 196 -20.96 15.21 14.51
CA GLY A 196 -21.17 15.83 13.20
C GLY A 196 -19.93 15.95 12.34
N ALA A 197 -18.75 15.50 12.81
CA ALA A 197 -17.54 15.49 12.01
C ALA A 197 -17.72 14.61 10.76
N GLU A 198 -17.33 15.14 9.60
CA GLU A 198 -17.40 14.41 8.33
C GLU A 198 -16.04 13.87 7.92
N VAL A 199 -16.02 12.61 7.54
CA VAL A 199 -14.84 11.93 6.99
C VAL A 199 -15.15 11.46 5.58
N GLU A 200 -14.42 11.97 4.60
CA GLU A 200 -14.45 11.47 3.24
C GLU A 200 -13.53 10.25 3.10
N VAL A 201 -14.08 9.13 2.64
CA VAL A 201 -13.35 7.91 2.37
C VAL A 201 -13.20 7.76 0.86
N VAL A 202 -11.99 7.45 0.41
CA VAL A 202 -11.65 7.13 -0.98
C VAL A 202 -11.19 5.68 -1.05
N SER A 203 -11.88 4.86 -1.85
CA SER A 203 -11.46 3.50 -2.16
C SER A 203 -10.41 3.52 -3.27
N VAL A 204 -9.14 3.63 -2.91
CA VAL A 204 -8.04 3.76 -3.88
C VAL A 204 -7.77 2.44 -4.59
N HIS A 205 -7.59 2.48 -5.91
CA HIS A 205 -7.16 1.35 -6.71
C HIS A 205 -6.39 1.86 -7.92
N THR A 206 -5.08 1.96 -7.82
CA THR A 206 -4.26 2.37 -8.96
C THR A 206 -3.93 1.15 -9.83
N ALA A 207 -3.80 1.35 -11.14
CA ALA A 207 -3.38 0.26 -12.01
C ALA A 207 -1.94 -0.19 -11.69
N PRO A 208 -1.64 -1.50 -11.70
CA PRO A 208 -0.32 -1.98 -11.34
C PRO A 208 0.76 -1.53 -12.34
N PRO A 209 1.91 -1.02 -11.89
CA PRO A 209 2.97 -0.53 -12.78
C PRO A 209 3.79 -1.65 -13.46
N ALA A 210 3.28 -2.88 -13.51
CA ALA A 210 4.09 -4.09 -13.68
C ALA A 210 4.29 -4.57 -15.14
N THR A 211 3.58 -4.02 -16.12
CA THR A 211 3.49 -4.64 -17.47
C THR A 211 4.18 -3.86 -18.57
N SER A 212 4.33 -2.54 -18.47
CA SER A 212 4.89 -1.71 -19.55
C SER A 212 5.29 -0.31 -19.10
N PRO A 213 6.06 0.45 -19.91
CA PRO A 213 6.28 1.87 -19.67
C PRO A 213 4.98 2.70 -19.58
N ALA A 214 3.94 2.33 -20.33
CA ALA A 214 2.64 2.99 -20.27
C ALA A 214 1.94 2.73 -18.92
N ALA A 215 1.97 1.48 -18.44
CA ALA A 215 1.43 1.13 -17.12
C ALA A 215 2.12 1.90 -15.99
N VAL A 216 3.45 2.05 -16.03
CA VAL A 216 4.18 2.87 -15.05
C VAL A 216 3.75 4.34 -15.10
N ARG A 217 3.52 4.90 -16.30
CA ARG A 217 3.06 6.29 -16.43
C ARG A 217 1.65 6.48 -15.88
N SER A 218 0.74 5.57 -16.19
CA SER A 218 -0.64 5.59 -15.72
C SER A 218 -0.71 5.50 -14.20
N TRP A 219 -0.04 4.50 -13.62
CA TRP A 219 0.10 4.34 -12.17
C TRP A 219 0.67 5.58 -11.47
N ALA A 220 1.70 6.19 -12.04
CA ALA A 220 2.30 7.41 -11.49
C ALA A 220 1.35 8.60 -11.57
N ALA A 221 0.54 8.69 -12.64
CA ALA A 221 -0.49 9.72 -12.80
C ALA A 221 -1.60 9.53 -11.76
N ASP A 222 -2.11 8.31 -11.58
CA ASP A 222 -3.12 7.98 -10.56
C ASP A 222 -2.68 8.42 -9.16
N LEU A 223 -1.45 8.05 -8.75
CA LEU A 223 -0.90 8.48 -7.47
C LEU A 223 -0.74 10.01 -7.37
N ALA A 224 -0.42 10.67 -8.50
CA ALA A 224 -0.24 12.11 -8.52
C ALA A 224 -1.57 12.87 -8.43
N THR A 225 -2.68 12.30 -8.91
CA THR A 225 -4.02 12.89 -8.88
C THR A 225 -4.84 12.53 -7.63
N LEU A 226 -4.30 11.68 -6.75
CA LEU A 226 -4.94 11.41 -5.46
C LEU A 226 -5.24 12.73 -4.72
N PRO A 227 -6.44 12.84 -4.12
CA PRO A 227 -6.83 14.05 -3.43
C PRO A 227 -5.84 14.39 -2.31
N LEU A 228 -5.73 15.68 -2.00
CA LEU A 228 -4.85 16.19 -0.95
C LEU A 228 -5.60 16.25 0.39
N PRO A 229 -4.90 16.32 1.54
CA PRO A 229 -5.54 16.78 2.77
C PRO A 229 -6.11 18.19 2.55
N ASP A 230 -7.34 18.43 3.01
CA ASP A 230 -8.05 19.70 2.82
C ASP A 230 -8.56 20.21 4.19
N PRO A 231 -8.32 21.48 4.56
CA PRO A 231 -8.77 22.00 5.86
C PRO A 231 -10.26 21.84 6.13
N GLY A 232 -11.12 21.86 5.10
CA GLY A 232 -12.58 21.76 5.21
C GLY A 232 -13.13 20.33 5.27
N VAL A 233 -12.33 19.29 5.02
CA VAL A 233 -12.78 17.89 5.09
C VAL A 233 -11.70 16.95 5.62
N LEU A 234 -12.03 16.13 6.62
CA LEU A 234 -11.16 15.04 7.04
C LEU A 234 -11.23 13.94 6.00
N ARG A 235 -10.09 13.41 5.58
CA ARG A 235 -10.06 12.42 4.48
C ARG A 235 -9.24 11.18 4.84
N VAL A 236 -9.68 10.04 4.31
CA VAL A 236 -9.00 8.76 4.38
C VAL A 236 -8.91 8.17 2.98
N LEU A 237 -7.71 7.80 2.55
CA LEU A 237 -7.45 7.05 1.33
C LEU A 237 -7.15 5.61 1.72
N ALA A 238 -8.03 4.67 1.41
CA ALA A 238 -7.89 3.27 1.81
C ALA A 238 -8.00 2.37 0.58
N GLY A 239 -6.98 1.56 0.31
CA GLY A 239 -6.99 0.75 -0.90
C GLY A 239 -5.67 0.09 -1.28
N ASP A 240 -5.67 -0.49 -2.47
CA ASP A 240 -4.49 -1.00 -3.15
C ASP A 240 -3.87 0.12 -4.00
N PHE A 241 -2.71 0.61 -3.57
CA PHE A 241 -1.98 1.67 -4.26
C PHE A 241 -1.02 1.10 -5.31
N ASN A 242 -0.92 -0.23 -5.42
CA ASN A 242 0.09 -0.95 -6.19
C ASN A 242 1.51 -0.38 -5.98
N ALA A 243 1.75 0.15 -4.78
CA ALA A 243 2.91 0.93 -4.45
C ALA A 243 3.48 0.49 -3.12
N THR A 244 4.80 0.36 -3.05
CA THR A 244 5.50 0.09 -1.79
C THR A 244 6.08 1.38 -1.21
N PRO A 245 6.41 1.42 0.10
CA PRO A 245 7.19 2.52 0.69
C PRO A 245 8.52 2.82 -0.04
N ASP A 246 9.02 1.85 -0.80
CA ASP A 246 10.24 1.96 -1.58
C ASP A 246 10.07 2.69 -2.91
N HIS A 247 8.84 2.97 -3.35
CA HIS A 247 8.56 3.83 -4.48
C HIS A 247 8.57 5.32 -4.11
N ALA A 248 9.28 6.12 -4.92
CA ALA A 248 9.37 7.57 -4.81
C ALA A 248 8.01 8.23 -5.02
N ALA A 249 7.14 7.67 -5.85
CA ALA A 249 5.79 8.16 -6.08
C ALA A 249 4.94 8.10 -4.80
N LEU A 250 4.92 6.96 -4.09
CA LEU A 250 4.21 6.87 -2.80
C LEU A 250 4.83 7.80 -1.76
N ARG A 251 6.18 7.84 -1.66
CA ARG A 251 6.84 8.81 -0.78
C ARG A 251 6.50 10.27 -1.13
N ALA A 252 6.25 10.57 -2.41
CA ALA A 252 5.80 11.90 -2.84
C ALA A 252 4.37 12.17 -2.39
N VAL A 253 3.48 11.19 -2.43
CA VAL A 253 2.12 11.29 -1.85
C VAL A 253 2.22 11.58 -0.34
N LEU A 254 3.02 10.81 0.41
CA LEU A 254 3.19 11.02 1.85
C LEU A 254 3.74 12.43 2.18
N ARG A 255 4.67 12.95 1.38
CA ARG A 255 5.21 14.31 1.54
C ARG A 255 4.17 15.42 1.35
N ARG A 256 2.99 15.14 0.78
CA ARG A 256 1.88 16.09 0.65
C ARG A 256 1.10 16.29 1.96
N GLY A 257 1.51 15.63 3.04
CA GLY A 257 0.90 15.80 4.37
C GLY A 257 0.12 14.57 4.86
N TRP A 258 0.09 13.49 4.09
CA TRP A 258 -0.58 12.25 4.48
C TRP A 258 0.18 11.49 5.57
N VAL A 259 -0.56 10.89 6.49
CA VAL A 259 -0.04 9.94 7.48
C VAL A 259 -0.43 8.53 7.06
N ASP A 260 0.53 7.66 6.80
CA ASP A 260 0.27 6.23 6.63
C ASP A 260 -0.02 5.60 8.01
N ALA A 261 -1.20 5.01 8.17
CA ALA A 261 -1.66 4.44 9.42
C ALA A 261 -0.76 3.29 9.94
N ALA A 262 -0.22 2.46 9.05
CA ALA A 262 0.71 1.41 9.44
C ALA A 262 2.06 2.00 9.87
N GLN A 263 2.57 3.01 9.16
CA GLN A 263 3.81 3.69 9.54
C GLN A 263 3.69 4.43 10.88
N ALA A 264 2.55 5.06 11.15
CA ALA A 264 2.27 5.76 12.41
C ALA A 264 2.32 4.85 13.64
N LEU A 265 2.28 3.52 13.44
CA LEU A 265 2.37 2.50 14.48
C LEU A 265 3.63 1.61 14.37
N GLY A 266 4.58 1.94 13.50
CA GLY A 266 5.80 1.14 13.33
C GLY A 266 5.62 -0.16 12.53
N LEU A 267 4.51 -0.28 11.80
CA LEU A 267 4.06 -1.46 11.07
C LEU A 267 4.16 -1.32 9.54
N GLY A 268 4.73 -0.24 9.01
CA GLY A 268 4.74 0.06 7.57
C GLY A 268 5.51 -0.90 6.66
N SER A 269 6.23 -1.88 7.21
CA SER A 269 6.87 -2.96 6.45
C SER A 269 6.09 -4.29 6.50
N THR A 270 4.87 -4.26 7.06
CA THR A 270 4.03 -5.45 7.17
C THR A 270 3.39 -5.74 5.82
N TRP A 271 3.74 -6.87 5.20
CA TRP A 271 3.28 -7.21 3.85
C TRP A 271 1.75 -7.23 3.74
N THR A 272 1.18 -6.83 2.61
CA THR A 272 -0.26 -6.94 2.38
C THR A 272 -0.52 -7.91 1.24
N TRP A 273 0.36 -7.97 0.26
CA TRP A 273 0.21 -8.82 -0.90
C TRP A 273 1.25 -9.93 -0.99
N ARG A 274 0.82 -11.09 -1.49
CA ARG A 274 1.72 -12.14 -2.01
C ARG A 274 1.00 -12.96 -3.07
N PRO A 275 1.70 -13.49 -4.08
CA PRO A 275 1.10 -14.50 -4.94
C PRO A 275 0.66 -15.73 -4.13
N LEU A 276 -0.46 -16.35 -4.52
CA LEU A 276 -1.06 -17.46 -3.79
C LEU A 276 -0.22 -18.75 -3.79
N ARG A 277 0.72 -18.89 -4.72
CA ARG A 277 1.63 -20.05 -4.80
C ARG A 277 3.02 -19.65 -4.24
N PRO A 278 3.61 -20.36 -3.28
CA PRO A 278 5.01 -20.10 -2.90
C PRO A 278 5.97 -20.51 -4.03
N PRO A 279 7.24 -20.04 -4.06
CA PRO A 279 7.92 -19.17 -3.10
C PRO A 279 8.05 -17.72 -3.62
N PHE A 280 6.94 -17.02 -3.85
CA PHE A 280 6.99 -15.66 -4.37
C PHE A 280 7.17 -14.58 -3.28
N PRO A 281 7.79 -13.45 -3.63
CA PRO A 281 8.04 -12.32 -2.73
C PRO A 281 6.76 -11.73 -2.14
N ARG A 282 6.88 -11.19 -0.93
CA ARG A 282 5.79 -10.48 -0.22
C ARG A 282 6.00 -8.97 -0.36
N LEU A 283 4.93 -8.24 -0.67
CA LEU A 283 4.97 -6.79 -0.89
C LEU A 283 4.00 -6.06 0.04
N VAL A 284 4.22 -4.76 0.23
CA VAL A 284 3.29 -3.84 0.90
C VAL A 284 2.66 -3.00 -0.22
N LEU A 285 1.44 -3.30 -0.62
CA LEU A 285 0.74 -2.62 -1.71
C LEU A 285 -0.50 -1.87 -1.23
N ASP A 286 -1.11 -2.36 -0.14
CA ASP A 286 -2.34 -1.81 0.41
C ASP A 286 -2.01 -0.85 1.55
N HIS A 287 -2.60 0.33 1.51
CA HIS A 287 -2.34 1.41 2.46
C HIS A 287 -3.64 2.05 2.93
N VAL A 288 -3.59 2.61 4.14
CA VAL A 288 -4.60 3.53 4.66
C VAL A 288 -3.89 4.82 5.01
N LEU A 289 -4.01 5.82 4.14
CA LEU A 289 -3.47 7.15 4.33
C LEU A 289 -4.54 8.04 4.94
N VAL A 290 -4.22 8.71 6.03
CA VAL A 290 -5.16 9.51 6.79
C VAL A 290 -4.71 10.96 6.90
N ASP A 291 -5.70 11.86 6.93
CA ASP A 291 -5.48 13.25 7.28
C ASP A 291 -4.74 13.34 8.64
N PRO A 292 -3.72 14.20 8.78
CA PRO A 292 -2.91 14.28 10.00
C PRO A 292 -3.71 14.68 11.26
N ARG A 293 -4.93 15.21 11.09
CA ARG A 293 -5.85 15.52 12.19
C ARG A 293 -6.57 14.28 12.75
N LEU A 294 -6.57 13.16 12.01
CA LEU A 294 -7.14 11.89 12.46
C LEU A 294 -6.12 11.12 13.32
N GLY A 295 -6.53 10.69 14.51
CA GLY A 295 -5.68 9.87 15.37
C GLY A 295 -5.70 8.40 14.97
N VAL A 296 -4.55 7.78 14.70
CA VAL A 296 -4.44 6.35 14.35
C VAL A 296 -4.26 5.47 15.60
N ARG A 297 -5.35 4.93 16.16
CA ARG A 297 -5.33 4.14 17.41
C ARG A 297 -4.79 2.73 17.23
N GLY A 298 -5.03 2.13 16.08
CA GLY A 298 -4.74 0.74 15.80
C GLY A 298 -4.62 0.49 14.31
N CYS A 299 -3.79 -0.48 13.93
CA CYS A 299 -3.68 -0.97 12.57
C CYS A 299 -3.37 -2.46 12.64
N SER A 300 -4.15 -3.27 11.94
CA SER A 300 -3.98 -4.72 11.88
C SER A 300 -4.16 -5.23 10.45
N PHE A 301 -3.68 -6.44 10.21
CA PHE A 301 -3.62 -7.05 8.88
C PHE A 301 -4.29 -8.41 8.89
N ALA A 302 -5.54 -8.46 8.43
CA ALA A 302 -6.36 -9.66 8.46
C ALA A 302 -6.20 -10.47 7.17
N ARG A 303 -5.99 -11.79 7.30
CA ARG A 303 -6.04 -12.68 6.14
C ARG A 303 -7.51 -12.83 5.69
N VAL A 304 -7.74 -12.73 4.39
CA VAL A 304 -9.05 -12.98 3.78
C VAL A 304 -8.93 -14.23 2.91
N PRO A 305 -9.51 -15.38 3.32
CA PRO A 305 -9.41 -16.60 2.53
C PRO A 305 -9.87 -16.39 1.08
N GLY A 306 -9.02 -16.77 0.12
CA GLY A 306 -9.24 -16.57 -1.32
C GLY A 306 -8.55 -15.34 -1.92
N SER A 307 -8.13 -14.37 -1.08
CA SER A 307 -7.39 -13.19 -1.53
C SER A 307 -5.87 -13.43 -1.48
N ASP A 308 -5.15 -12.89 -2.44
CA ASP A 308 -3.69 -12.67 -2.42
C ASP A 308 -3.30 -11.46 -1.56
N HIS A 309 -4.27 -10.65 -1.15
CA HIS A 309 -4.11 -9.55 -0.22
C HIS A 309 -4.50 -9.94 1.22
N ARG A 310 -3.94 -9.21 2.18
CA ARG A 310 -4.47 -9.06 3.53
C ARG A 310 -5.28 -7.78 3.56
N ALA A 311 -6.44 -7.84 4.19
CA ALA A 311 -7.17 -6.63 4.51
C ALA A 311 -6.37 -5.81 5.53
N VAL A 312 -6.35 -4.49 5.35
CA VAL A 312 -5.80 -3.54 6.31
C VAL A 312 -6.97 -2.96 7.10
N VAL A 313 -6.95 -3.12 8.42
CA VAL A 313 -8.00 -2.63 9.33
C VAL A 313 -7.39 -1.57 10.23
N VAL A 314 -7.98 -0.38 10.24
CA VAL A 314 -7.47 0.77 10.97
C VAL A 314 -8.52 1.34 11.90
N ASP A 315 -8.10 1.55 13.14
CA ASP A 315 -8.88 2.25 14.17
C ASP A 315 -8.51 3.71 14.18
N LEU A 316 -9.47 4.57 13.86
CA LEU A 316 -9.30 6.01 13.86
C LEU A 316 -10.04 6.64 15.04
N ALA A 317 -9.45 7.72 15.54
CA ALA A 317 -10.12 8.68 16.41
C ALA A 317 -10.38 9.95 15.60
N VAL A 318 -11.65 10.20 15.34
CA VAL A 318 -12.14 11.38 14.62
C VAL A 318 -12.29 12.52 15.64
N PRO A 319 -11.64 13.68 15.44
CA PRO A 319 -11.84 14.83 16.32
C PRO A 319 -13.28 15.32 16.25
N ALA A 320 -13.75 15.98 17.30
CA ALA A 320 -15.03 16.71 17.27
C ALA A 320 -15.03 17.74 16.14
N ALA A 321 -16.20 18.02 15.58
CA ALA A 321 -16.34 19.06 14.57
C ALA A 321 -15.80 20.40 15.12
N ALA A 322 -15.03 21.13 14.31
CA ALA A 322 -14.66 22.50 14.64
C ALA A 322 -15.96 23.33 14.69
N ARG A 323 -16.21 23.99 15.82
CA ARG A 323 -17.33 24.93 15.97
C ARG A 323 -17.08 26.21 15.21
#